data_AF-A0A430FJQ2-F1
#
_entry.id   AF-A0A430FJQ2-F1
#
_cell.length_a   1.000
_cell.length_b   1.000
_cell.length_c   1.000
_cell.angle_alpha   90.00
_cell.angle_beta   90.00
_cell.angle_gamma   90.00
#
_symmetry.space_group_name_H-M   'P 1'
#
loop_
_entity.id
_entity.type
_entity.pdbx_description
1 polymer ?
#
loop_
_entity_poly.entity_id
_entity_poly.type
_entity_poly.pdbx_seq_one_letter_code
_entity_poly.pdbx_strand_id
1 'polypeptide(L)'
;MVPAVGRRPKILILLHLWAEHRPALQYDWHRAWGGPLDPGRTPAYTAWPMLKEILKDHSSHAWAALARYSYVPDTAELLVHAANQGQSGSRTTPAWLRPGPFDRPGSGPARPHDKALQDKLRRRLGIDTGPKED
;
A
#
# COMPACT_ATOMS: atom_id res chain seq x y z
N MET A 1 8.05 34.60 -30.84
CA MET A 1 6.76 33.85 -30.91
C MET A 1 7.03 32.44 -30.40
N VAL A 2 6.83 32.22 -29.10
CA VAL A 2 7.12 30.93 -28.44
C VAL A 2 5.84 30.10 -28.52
N PRO A 3 5.83 28.93 -29.20
CA PRO A 3 4.62 28.12 -29.24
C PRO A 3 4.31 27.60 -27.84
N ALA A 4 3.10 27.87 -27.39
CA ALA A 4 2.55 27.39 -26.13
C ALA A 4 2.53 25.85 -26.13
N VAL A 5 3.48 25.23 -25.43
CA VAL A 5 3.50 23.77 -25.22
C VAL A 5 2.60 23.45 -24.03
N GLY A 6 1.30 23.60 -24.24
CA GLY A 6 0.28 23.08 -23.34
C GLY A 6 0.25 21.56 -23.43
N ARG A 7 0.33 20.88 -22.27
CA ARG A 7 0.31 19.40 -22.03
C ARG A 7 1.68 18.71 -21.90
N ARG A 8 2.55 19.10 -20.96
CA ARG A 8 3.81 18.38 -20.67
C ARG A 8 4.11 17.89 -19.24
N PRO A 9 3.16 17.67 -18.30
CA PRO A 9 3.51 16.93 -17.07
C PRO A 9 3.61 15.41 -17.28
N LYS A 10 2.86 14.83 -18.24
CA LYS A 10 2.65 13.37 -18.32
C LYS A 10 3.82 12.57 -18.91
N ILE A 11 4.53 13.12 -19.91
CA ILE A 11 5.74 12.47 -20.45
C ILE A 11 6.91 12.49 -19.46
N LEU A 12 6.90 13.43 -18.50
CA LEU A 12 7.98 13.55 -17.50
C LEU A 12 8.05 12.31 -16.60
N ILE A 13 6.93 11.63 -16.34
CA ILE A 13 6.90 10.38 -15.57
C ILE A 13 7.71 9.29 -16.28
N LEU A 14 7.48 9.13 -17.59
CA LEU A 14 8.23 8.18 -18.40
C LEU A 14 9.72 8.54 -18.45
N LEU A 15 10.05 9.82 -18.61
CA LEU A 15 11.44 10.30 -18.64
C LEU A 15 12.15 10.13 -17.29
N HIS A 16 11.46 10.41 -16.18
CA HIS A 16 11.98 10.24 -14.83
C HIS A 16 12.23 8.77 -14.52
N LEU A 17 11.27 7.88 -14.81
CA LEU A 17 11.47 6.43 -14.69
C LEU A 17 12.62 5.93 -15.56
N TRP A 18 12.76 6.47 -16.78
CA TRP A 18 13.86 6.10 -17.68
C TRP A 18 15.23 6.58 -17.17
N ALA A 19 15.29 7.75 -16.54
CA ALA A 19 16.53 8.34 -16.03
C ALA A 19 16.97 7.72 -14.70
N GLU A 20 16.05 7.55 -13.75
CA GLU A 20 16.36 7.15 -12.37
C GLU A 20 16.12 5.67 -12.09
N HIS A 21 15.17 5.04 -12.78
CA HIS A 21 14.69 3.69 -12.47
C HIS A 21 14.60 2.80 -13.72
N ARG A 22 15.60 2.94 -14.62
CA ARG A 22 15.67 2.21 -15.88
C ARG A 22 15.52 0.68 -15.75
N PRO A 23 16.14 0.00 -14.76
CA PRO A 23 16.00 -1.45 -14.61
C PRO A 23 14.58 -1.89 -14.29
N ALA A 24 13.89 -1.18 -13.40
CA ALA A 24 12.51 -1.47 -13.01
C ALA A 24 11.55 -1.30 -14.20
N LEU A 25 11.70 -0.18 -14.92
CA LEU A 25 10.92 0.08 -16.12
C LEU A 25 11.17 -0.97 -17.21
N GLN A 26 12.44 -1.36 -17.45
CA GLN A 26 12.77 -2.36 -18.46
C GLN A 26 12.25 -3.76 -18.13
N TYR A 27 12.32 -4.16 -16.86
CA TYR A 27 11.80 -5.46 -16.43
C TYR A 27 10.29 -5.57 -16.70
N ASP A 28 9.51 -4.58 -16.25
CA ASP A 28 8.07 -4.61 -16.45
C ASP A 28 7.69 -4.43 -17.92
N TRP A 29 8.47 -3.66 -18.68
CA TRP A 29 8.26 -3.52 -20.12
C TRP A 29 8.47 -4.83 -20.86
N HIS A 30 9.55 -5.55 -20.54
CA HIS A 30 9.82 -6.88 -21.09
C HIS A 30 8.74 -7.89 -20.68
N ARG A 31 8.28 -7.84 -19.42
CA ARG A 31 7.22 -8.70 -18.91
C ARG A 31 5.87 -8.45 -19.59
N ALA A 32 5.51 -7.18 -19.84
CA ALA A 32 4.22 -6.82 -20.43
C ALA A 32 4.19 -6.94 -21.96
N TRP A 33 5.29 -6.61 -22.64
CA TRP A 33 5.34 -6.43 -24.09
C TRP A 33 6.32 -7.36 -24.83
N GLY A 34 7.07 -8.20 -24.11
CA GLY A 34 7.95 -9.21 -24.70
C GLY A 34 9.25 -8.67 -25.32
N GLY A 35 9.64 -7.44 -25.00
CA GLY A 35 10.89 -6.85 -25.51
C GLY A 35 11.35 -5.64 -24.71
N PRO A 36 12.59 -5.17 -24.91
CA PRO A 36 13.11 -4.00 -24.21
C PRO A 36 12.50 -2.70 -24.76
N LEU A 37 12.29 -1.72 -23.88
CA LEU A 37 11.95 -0.36 -24.30
C LEU A 37 13.17 0.29 -24.95
N ASP A 38 13.06 0.67 -26.21
CA ASP A 38 14.06 1.47 -26.91
C ASP A 38 13.46 2.83 -27.30
N PRO A 39 13.91 3.96 -26.71
CA PRO A 39 13.43 5.30 -27.05
C PRO A 39 13.73 5.72 -28.49
N GLY A 40 14.73 5.10 -29.14
CA GLY A 40 15.06 5.36 -30.54
C GLY A 40 14.08 4.70 -31.51
N ARG A 41 13.49 3.55 -31.12
CA ARG A 41 12.48 2.83 -31.90
C ARG A 41 11.05 3.20 -31.52
N THR A 42 10.80 3.45 -30.24
CA THR A 42 9.46 3.69 -29.70
C THR A 42 9.35 5.15 -29.25
N PRO A 43 8.64 6.00 -30.02
CA PRO A 43 8.53 7.39 -29.66
C PRO A 43 7.68 7.57 -28.39
N ALA A 44 7.99 8.62 -27.62
CA ALA A 44 7.43 8.81 -26.28
C ALA A 44 5.89 8.90 -26.24
N TYR A 45 5.25 9.37 -27.31
CA TYR A 45 3.78 9.43 -27.39
C TYR A 45 3.13 8.04 -27.48
N THR A 46 3.85 7.05 -28.02
CA THR A 46 3.42 5.65 -28.11
C THR A 46 3.82 4.86 -26.88
N ALA A 47 5.00 5.15 -26.32
CA ALA A 47 5.45 4.52 -25.09
C ALA A 47 4.58 4.92 -23.87
N TRP A 48 4.09 6.17 -23.82
CA TRP A 48 3.26 6.64 -22.71
C TRP A 48 1.99 5.81 -22.45
N PRO A 49 1.12 5.52 -23.44
CA PRO A 49 -0.04 4.67 -23.20
C PRO A 49 0.33 3.25 -22.78
N MET A 50 1.40 2.68 -23.31
CA MET A 50 1.90 1.36 -22.89
C MET A 50 2.37 1.38 -21.43
N LEU A 51 3.10 2.43 -21.02
CA LEU A 51 3.47 2.62 -19.62
C LEU A 51 2.24 2.73 -18.72
N LYS A 52 1.19 3.45 -19.13
CA LYS A 52 -0.03 3.56 -18.33
C LYS A 52 -0.68 2.20 -18.08
N GLU A 53 -0.65 1.29 -19.05
CA GLU A 53 -1.19 -0.06 -18.85
C GLU A 53 -0.36 -0.83 -17.82
N ILE A 54 0.97 -0.71 -17.83
CA ILE A 54 1.84 -1.27 -16.78
C ILE A 54 1.50 -0.66 -15.41
N LEU A 55 1.32 0.66 -15.35
CA LEU A 55 1.02 1.38 -14.11
C LEU A 55 -0.36 1.08 -13.52
N LYS A 56 -1.28 0.46 -14.27
CA LYS A 56 -2.54 -0.05 -13.68
C LYS A 56 -2.30 -1.22 -12.74
N ASP A 57 -1.22 -1.97 -12.96
CA ASP A 57 -0.79 -3.02 -12.05
C ASP A 57 0.05 -2.39 -10.94
N HIS A 58 -0.56 -2.26 -9.76
CA HIS A 58 0.11 -1.69 -8.58
C HIS A 58 1.18 -2.62 -7.99
N SER A 59 1.28 -3.87 -8.46
CA SER A 59 2.37 -4.80 -8.12
C SER A 59 3.62 -4.61 -9.01
N SER A 60 3.54 -3.77 -10.04
CA SER A 60 4.67 -3.53 -10.96
C SER A 60 5.83 -2.78 -10.29
N HIS A 61 7.06 -3.07 -10.71
CA HIS A 61 8.27 -2.41 -10.21
C HIS A 61 8.33 -0.95 -10.63
N ALA A 62 7.77 -0.59 -11.79
CA ALA A 62 7.62 0.78 -12.28
C ALA A 62 6.66 1.59 -11.40
N TRP A 63 5.57 0.96 -10.91
CA TRP A 63 4.67 1.58 -9.94
C TRP A 63 5.35 1.77 -8.58
N ALA A 64 6.04 0.73 -8.08
CA ALA A 64 6.79 0.81 -6.83
C ALA A 64 7.89 1.88 -6.86
N ALA A 65 8.59 2.01 -7.99
CA ALA A 65 9.61 3.03 -8.21
C ALA A 65 9.01 4.45 -8.16
N LEU A 66 7.85 4.66 -8.79
CA LEU A 66 7.14 5.96 -8.72
C LEU A 66 6.63 6.29 -7.32
N ALA A 67 6.20 5.29 -6.56
CA ALA A 67 5.79 5.46 -5.18
C ALA A 67 6.97 5.67 -4.21
N ARG A 68 8.21 5.79 -4.71
CA ARG A 68 9.46 5.86 -3.91
C ARG A 68 9.58 4.69 -2.92
N TYR A 69 9.19 3.49 -3.33
CA TYR A 69 9.11 2.30 -2.46
C TYR A 69 8.18 2.48 -1.24
N SER A 70 7.21 3.40 -1.28
CA SER A 70 6.11 3.35 -0.34
C SER A 70 5.30 2.10 -0.66
N TYR A 71 5.43 1.08 0.19
CA TYR A 71 4.73 -0.20 0.06
C TYR A 71 3.22 0.05 -0.09
N VAL A 72 2.69 -0.30 -1.26
CA VAL A 72 1.25 -0.29 -1.54
C VAL A 72 0.81 -1.75 -1.55
N PRO A 73 -0.13 -2.15 -0.68
CA PRO A 73 -0.51 -3.55 -0.57
C PRO A 73 -1.16 -4.03 -1.87
N ASP A 74 -0.76 -5.21 -2.33
CA ASP A 74 -1.29 -5.84 -3.54
C ASP A 74 -2.68 -6.45 -3.30
N THR A 75 -3.39 -6.77 -4.37
CA THR A 75 -4.70 -7.46 -4.37
C THR A 75 -4.68 -8.73 -3.52
N ALA A 76 -3.61 -9.54 -3.59
CA ALA A 76 -3.46 -10.73 -2.76
C ALA A 76 -3.40 -10.38 -1.26
N GLU A 77 -2.70 -9.32 -0.90
CA GLU A 77 -2.56 -8.87 0.48
C GLU A 77 -3.84 -8.21 1.01
N LEU A 78 -4.54 -7.47 0.14
CA LEU A 78 -5.88 -6.95 0.41
C LEU A 78 -6.89 -8.08 0.62
N LEU A 79 -6.79 -9.17 -0.15
CA LEU A 79 -7.64 -10.36 0.02
C LEU A 79 -7.33 -11.08 1.33
N VAL A 80 -6.05 -11.25 1.67
CA VAL A 80 -5.64 -11.81 2.97
C VAL A 80 -6.13 -10.91 4.11
N HIS A 81 -6.01 -9.59 3.96
CA HIS A 81 -6.49 -8.64 4.94
C HIS A 81 -8.01 -8.70 5.10
N ALA A 82 -8.76 -8.72 3.99
CA ALA A 82 -10.21 -8.85 3.99
C ALA A 82 -10.68 -10.19 4.57
N ALA A 83 -9.99 -11.29 4.25
CA ALA A 83 -10.25 -12.61 4.82
C ALA A 83 -10.01 -12.60 6.34
N ASN A 84 -8.92 -11.98 6.80
CA ASN A 84 -8.60 -11.84 8.22
C ASN A 84 -9.61 -10.91 8.94
N GLN A 85 -10.10 -9.85 8.28
CA GLN A 85 -11.16 -8.99 8.82
C GLN A 85 -12.51 -9.73 8.90
N GLY A 86 -12.87 -10.54 7.90
CA GLY A 86 -14.10 -11.34 7.89
C GLY A 86 -14.11 -12.48 8.91
N GLN A 87 -12.93 -13.01 9.26
CA GLN A 87 -12.75 -14.05 10.27
C GLN A 87 -12.64 -13.52 11.71
N SER A 88 -12.86 -12.22 11.94
CA SER A 88 -12.79 -11.59 13.28
C SER A 88 -13.70 -12.24 14.34
N GLY A 89 -14.72 -13.01 13.93
CA GLY A 89 -15.59 -13.78 14.83
C GLY A 89 -14.99 -15.11 15.32
N SER A 90 -13.98 -15.64 14.63
CA SER A 90 -13.26 -16.86 15.01
C SER A 90 -11.81 -16.51 15.31
N ARG A 91 -11.58 -15.86 16.45
CA ARG A 91 -10.23 -15.76 17.01
C ARG A 91 -9.79 -17.14 17.47
N THR A 92 -9.22 -17.91 16.55
CA THR A 92 -8.45 -19.10 16.92
C THR A 92 -7.21 -18.60 17.64
N THR A 93 -7.23 -18.67 18.97
CA THR A 93 -6.04 -18.43 19.79
C THR A 93 -4.95 -19.38 19.29
N PRO A 94 -3.84 -18.86 18.71
CA PRO A 94 -2.80 -19.70 18.14
C PRO A 94 -2.21 -20.59 19.23
N ALA A 95 -1.71 -21.78 18.87
CA ALA A 95 -1.37 -22.83 19.84
C ALA A 95 -0.35 -22.38 20.90
N TRP A 96 0.57 -21.50 20.55
CA TRP A 96 1.56 -20.89 21.47
C TRP A 96 1.00 -19.82 22.41
N LEU A 97 -0.23 -19.35 22.16
CA LEU A 97 -0.95 -18.38 23.00
C LEU A 97 -2.03 -19.07 23.86
N ARG A 98 -2.19 -20.39 23.72
CA ARG A 98 -3.06 -21.18 24.59
C ARG A 98 -2.34 -21.36 25.94
N PRO A 99 -3.04 -21.15 27.07
CA PRO A 99 -2.43 -21.36 28.37
C PRO A 99 -1.98 -22.81 28.50
N GLY A 100 -0.71 -23.01 28.80
CA GLY A 100 -0.11 -24.30 29.08
C GLY A 100 -0.53 -24.83 30.47
N PRO A 101 -0.21 -26.10 30.78
CA PRO A 101 -0.56 -26.73 32.06
C PRO A 101 0.02 -26.03 33.30
N PHE A 102 1.07 -25.24 33.11
CA PHE A 102 1.76 -24.49 34.16
C PHE A 102 1.36 -23.01 34.21
N ASP A 103 0.52 -22.56 33.29
CA ASP A 103 -0.03 -21.21 33.32
C ASP A 103 -1.10 -21.15 34.42
N ARG A 104 -0.84 -20.37 35.47
CA ARG A 104 -1.83 -20.17 36.53
C ARG A 104 -3.08 -19.53 35.93
N PRO A 105 -4.29 -20.05 36.19
CA PRO A 105 -5.51 -19.37 35.79
C PRO A 105 -5.54 -18.00 36.49
N GLY A 106 -5.36 -16.93 35.70
CA GLY A 106 -5.44 -15.55 36.18
C GLY A 106 -4.12 -14.80 36.37
N SER A 107 -2.94 -15.31 35.96
CA SER A 107 -1.66 -14.61 36.17
C SER A 107 -1.03 -13.96 34.93
N GLY A 108 -1.78 -13.74 33.85
CA GLY A 108 -1.36 -12.71 32.89
C GLY A 108 -1.42 -11.36 33.62
N PRO A 109 -0.38 -10.50 33.59
CA PRO A 109 -0.50 -9.19 34.19
C PRO A 109 -1.71 -8.52 33.52
N ALA A 110 -2.77 -8.27 34.29
CA ALA A 110 -3.84 -7.39 33.85
C ALA A 110 -3.13 -6.10 33.46
N ARG A 111 -3.02 -5.82 32.15
CA ARG A 111 -2.34 -4.62 31.68
C ARG A 111 -2.97 -3.47 32.45
N PRO A 112 -2.22 -2.69 33.24
CA PRO A 112 -2.79 -1.62 34.02
C PRO A 112 -3.45 -0.66 33.05
N HIS A 113 -4.79 -0.72 33.03
CA HIS A 113 -5.59 0.07 32.12
C HIS A 113 -5.87 1.37 32.85
N ASP A 114 -5.02 2.37 32.61
CA ASP A 114 -5.20 3.68 33.22
C ASP A 114 -6.36 4.40 32.53
N LYS A 115 -7.56 4.20 33.10
CA LYS A 115 -8.82 4.78 32.59
C LYS A 115 -8.75 6.30 32.50
N ALA A 116 -8.05 6.95 33.44
CA ALA A 116 -7.91 8.40 33.44
C ALA A 116 -7.12 8.91 32.23
N LEU A 117 -6.08 8.17 31.83
CA LEU A 117 -5.28 8.48 30.64
C LEU A 117 -6.07 8.28 29.35
N GLN A 118 -6.89 7.23 29.29
CA GLN A 118 -7.78 6.98 28.15
C GLN A 118 -8.88 8.03 28.02
N ASP A 119 -9.52 8.42 29.12
CA ASP A 119 -10.57 9.45 29.09
C ASP A 119 -9.97 10.81 28.71
N LYS A 120 -8.76 11.10 29.18
CA LYS A 120 -8.00 12.30 28.76
C LYS A 120 -7.66 12.27 27.26
N LEU A 121 -7.27 11.11 26.74
CA LEU A 121 -6.98 10.93 25.31
C LEU A 121 -8.25 11.07 24.46
N ARG A 122 -9.37 10.46 24.89
CA ARG A 122 -10.68 10.54 24.24
C ARG A 122 -11.20 11.97 24.15
N ARG A 123 -11.09 12.74 25.25
CA ARG A 123 -11.41 14.18 25.27
C ARG A 123 -10.55 14.98 24.29
N ARG A 124 -9.24 14.69 24.23
CA ARG A 124 -8.32 15.37 23.30
C ARG A 124 -8.58 15.03 21.84
N LEU A 125 -9.02 13.81 21.57
CA LEU A 125 -9.37 13.35 20.22
C LEU A 125 -10.81 13.69 19.82
N GLY A 126 -11.62 14.26 20.72
CA GLY A 126 -13.01 14.63 20.45
C GLY A 126 -13.94 13.42 20.22
N ILE A 127 -13.60 12.24 20.75
CA ILE A 127 -14.32 10.97 20.53
C ILE A 127 -15.44 10.74 21.57
N ASP A 128 -15.70 11.71 22.44
CA ASP A 128 -16.77 11.60 23.43
C ASP A 128 -18.12 11.52 22.71
N THR A 129 -18.65 10.31 22.62
CA THR A 129 -20.04 10.05 22.27
C THR A 129 -20.86 10.46 23.47
N GLY A 130 -21.71 11.47 23.27
CA GLY A 130 -22.67 11.93 24.27
C GLY A 130 -23.58 10.79 24.76
N PRO A 131 -24.26 10.98 25.90
CA PRO A 131 -25.06 9.94 26.52
C PRO A 131 -26.15 9.44 25.55
N LYS A 132 -26.36 8.11 25.49
CA LYS A 132 -27.62 7.56 25.03
C LYS A 132 -28.69 7.98 26.05
N GLU A 133 -29.57 8.88 25.64
CA GLU A 133 -30.81 9.18 26.34
C GLU A 133 -31.76 7.98 26.19
N ASP A 134 -32.32 7.53 27.33
CA ASP A 134 -33.43 6.58 27.42
C ASP A 134 -34.77 7.28 27.12
#